data_AF-A0A928JFJ2-F1
#
_entry.id   AF-A0A928JFJ2-F1
#
_cell.length_a   1.000
_cell.length_b   1.000
_cell.length_c   1.000
_cell.angle_alpha   90.00
_cell.angle_beta   90.00
_cell.angle_gamma   90.00
#
_symmetry.space_group_name_H-M   'P 1'
#
loop_
_entity.id
_entity.type
_entity.pdbx_description
1 polymer ?
#
loop_
_entity_poly.entity_id
_entity_poly.type
_entity_poly.pdbx_seq_one_letter_code
_entity_poly.pdbx_strand_id
1 'polypeptide(L)'
;MSIEFSRLRRFRKERGLSQEDVAERLGVSRQAVAKWERGESLPDIESCVALADLYGTTVDLLIRNLGREENTEDGKHVFGISRINDKGQVSLPAACRRVFGLNPGDSVLILGDENRGIALLKIGLSETETEPERAGSGGKEGD
;
A
#
# COMPACT_ATOMS: atom_id res chain seq x y z
N MET A 1 -10.88 -15.56 -1.06
CA MET A 1 -10.88 -14.08 -0.99
C MET A 1 -11.75 -13.71 0.21
N SER A 2 -11.18 -13.19 1.31
CA SER A 2 -11.97 -12.80 2.49
C SER A 2 -12.55 -11.41 2.26
N ILE A 3 -13.84 -11.21 2.56
CA ILE A 3 -14.51 -9.90 2.53
C ILE A 3 -14.29 -9.27 3.92
N GLU A 4 -13.61 -8.12 3.97
CA GLU A 4 -13.24 -7.46 5.23
C GLU A 4 -13.70 -6.00 5.23
N PHE A 5 -14.53 -5.62 6.20
CA PHE A 5 -15.10 -4.27 6.33
C PHE A 5 -14.30 -3.36 7.27
N SER A 6 -12.99 -3.61 7.44
CA SER A 6 -12.13 -2.93 8.41
C SER A 6 -12.05 -1.40 8.23
N ARG A 7 -12.48 -0.86 7.09
CA ARG A 7 -12.51 0.59 6.80
C ARG A 7 -13.78 1.31 7.24
N LEU A 8 -14.87 0.61 7.58
CA LEU A 8 -16.14 1.27 7.91
C LEU A 8 -15.99 2.29 9.04
N ARG A 9 -15.21 1.94 10.06
CA ARG A 9 -14.88 2.85 11.17
C ARG A 9 -14.12 4.09 10.73
N ARG A 10 -13.23 3.95 9.74
CA ARG A 10 -12.44 5.05 9.19
C ARG A 10 -13.34 6.00 8.40
N PHE A 11 -14.11 5.48 7.43
CA PHE A 11 -15.04 6.28 6.64
C PHE A 11 -16.06 7.03 7.51
N ARG A 12 -16.58 6.35 8.54
CA ARG A 12 -17.48 6.97 9.52
C ARG A 12 -16.81 8.16 10.24
N LYS A 13 -15.58 7.97 10.74
CA LYS A 13 -14.84 9.02 11.45
C LYS A 13 -14.45 10.19 10.55
N GLU A 14 -14.06 9.94 9.31
CA GLU A 14 -13.74 10.99 8.31
C GLU A 14 -14.97 11.88 8.02
N ARG A 15 -16.17 11.33 8.15
CA ARG A 15 -17.43 12.07 8.04
C ARG A 15 -17.94 12.65 9.36
N GLY A 16 -17.20 12.50 10.45
CA GLY A 16 -17.57 13.01 11.77
C GLY A 16 -18.82 12.33 12.37
N LEU A 17 -19.18 11.13 11.89
CA LEU A 17 -20.41 10.45 12.28
C LEU A 17 -20.19 9.54 13.50
N SER A 18 -21.20 9.47 14.37
CA SER A 18 -21.28 8.46 15.43
C SER A 18 -21.80 7.13 14.87
N GLN A 19 -21.61 6.02 15.60
CA GLN A 19 -22.22 4.74 15.22
C GLN A 19 -23.76 4.83 15.25
N GLU A 20 -24.31 5.68 16.12
CA GLU A 20 -25.74 5.96 16.21
C GLU A 20 -26.21 6.67 14.94
N ASP A 21 -25.46 7.67 14.46
CA ASP A 21 -25.84 8.46 13.28
C ASP A 21 -25.87 7.60 12.01
N VAL A 22 -24.91 6.67 11.88
CA VAL A 22 -24.90 5.71 10.77
C VAL A 22 -26.08 4.76 10.88
N ALA A 23 -26.35 4.25 12.09
CA ALA A 23 -27.44 3.33 12.34
C ALA A 23 -28.81 3.96 12.02
N GLU A 24 -29.03 5.20 12.46
CA GLU A 24 -30.25 5.97 12.19
C GLU A 24 -30.43 6.21 10.69
N ARG A 25 -29.36 6.60 9.98
CA ARG A 25 -29.41 6.85 8.52
C ARG A 25 -29.66 5.59 7.70
N LEU A 26 -29.21 4.43 8.18
CA LEU A 26 -29.36 3.15 7.49
C LEU A 26 -30.59 2.36 7.96
N GLY A 27 -31.32 2.84 8.97
CA GLY A 27 -32.45 2.11 9.54
C GLY A 27 -32.06 0.80 10.23
N VAL A 28 -30.83 0.70 10.74
CA VAL A 28 -30.30 -0.50 11.42
C VAL A 28 -30.02 -0.20 12.89
N SER A 29 -29.76 -1.23 13.69
CA SER A 29 -29.35 -1.02 15.08
C SER A 29 -27.91 -0.53 15.17
N ARG A 30 -27.59 0.34 16.14
CA ARG A 30 -26.21 0.72 16.47
C ARG A 30 -25.30 -0.50 16.70
N GLN A 31 -25.86 -1.55 17.29
CA GLN A 31 -25.14 -2.79 17.55
C GLN A 31 -24.75 -3.51 16.26
N ALA A 32 -25.57 -3.45 15.21
CA ALA A 32 -25.22 -3.98 13.88
C ALA A 32 -24.01 -3.25 13.29
N VAL A 33 -24.04 -1.91 13.27
CA VAL A 33 -22.90 -1.08 12.81
C VAL A 33 -21.64 -1.41 13.60
N ALA A 34 -21.75 -1.56 14.92
CA ALA A 34 -20.61 -1.88 15.77
C ALA A 34 -20.02 -3.28 15.47
N LYS A 35 -20.85 -4.28 15.16
CA LYS A 35 -20.39 -5.62 14.76
C LYS A 35 -19.72 -5.60 13.40
N TRP A 36 -20.25 -4.84 12.43
CA TRP A 36 -19.63 -4.66 11.12
C TRP A 36 -18.24 -4.03 11.23
N GLU A 37 -18.09 -2.98 12.04
CA GLU A 37 -16.79 -2.32 12.27
C GLU A 37 -15.76 -3.22 12.96
N ARG A 38 -16.19 -4.23 13.72
CA ARG A 38 -15.32 -5.22 14.37
C ARG A 38 -15.08 -6.48 13.53
N GLY A 39 -15.73 -6.61 12.37
CA GLY A 39 -15.66 -7.82 11.53
C GLY A 39 -16.40 -9.03 12.12
N GLU A 40 -17.25 -8.84 13.13
CA GLU A 40 -18.02 -9.92 13.76
C GLU A 40 -19.23 -10.35 12.92
N SER A 41 -19.70 -9.47 12.03
CA SER A 41 -20.76 -9.75 11.06
C SER A 41 -20.57 -8.91 9.81
N LEU A 42 -21.20 -9.30 8.72
CA LEU A 42 -21.18 -8.56 7.46
C LEU A 42 -22.51 -7.79 7.28
N PRO A 43 -22.47 -6.55 6.75
CA PRO A 43 -23.66 -5.90 6.23
C PRO A 43 -24.21 -6.69 5.02
N ASP A 44 -25.53 -6.66 4.85
CA ASP A 44 -26.17 -7.19 3.64
C ASP A 44 -25.93 -6.25 2.43
N ILE A 45 -26.43 -6.67 1.26
CA ILE A 45 -26.21 -5.93 0.01
C ILE A 45 -26.82 -4.52 0.09
N GLU A 46 -28.03 -4.39 0.64
CA GLU A 46 -28.70 -3.09 0.78
C GLU A 46 -27.91 -2.15 1.70
N SER A 47 -27.45 -2.66 2.84
CA SER A 47 -26.60 -1.92 3.78
C SER A 47 -25.26 -1.55 3.15
N CYS A 48 -24.67 -2.41 2.32
CA CYS A 48 -23.44 -2.09 1.60
C CYS A 48 -23.62 -0.91 0.64
N VAL A 49 -24.71 -0.90 -0.13
CA VAL A 49 -25.04 0.20 -1.04
C VAL A 49 -25.29 1.49 -0.25
N ALA A 50 -26.09 1.41 0.82
CA ALA A 50 -26.38 2.56 1.67
C ALA A 50 -25.14 3.13 2.35
N LEU A 51 -24.21 2.27 2.81
CA LEU A 51 -22.90 2.71 3.33
C LEU A 51 -22.06 3.39 2.24
N ALA A 52 -22.12 2.90 1.00
CA ALA A 52 -21.34 3.44 -0.10
C ALA A 52 -21.83 4.85 -0.44
N ASP A 53 -23.15 5.03 -0.53
CA ASP A 53 -23.77 6.33 -0.75
C ASP A 53 -23.50 7.28 0.43
N LEU A 54 -23.69 6.81 1.67
CA LEU A 54 -23.45 7.59 2.89
C LEU A 54 -22.00 8.10 2.96
N TYR A 55 -21.03 7.27 2.58
CA TYR A 55 -19.61 7.60 2.60
C TYR A 55 -19.09 8.13 1.27
N GLY A 56 -19.95 8.36 0.28
CA GLY A 56 -19.57 8.87 -1.05
C GLY A 56 -18.47 8.05 -1.73
N THR A 57 -18.56 6.73 -1.65
CA THR A 57 -17.58 5.77 -2.17
C THR A 57 -18.29 4.66 -2.94
N THR A 58 -17.57 3.66 -3.43
CA THR A 58 -18.15 2.46 -4.06
C THR A 58 -18.17 1.29 -3.10
N VAL A 59 -19.12 0.36 -3.29
CA VAL A 59 -19.16 -0.90 -2.50
C VAL A 59 -17.83 -1.63 -2.60
N ASP A 60 -17.19 -1.62 -3.77
CA ASP A 60 -15.85 -2.19 -3.99
C ASP A 60 -14.79 -1.60 -3.02
N LEU A 61 -14.79 -0.28 -2.80
CA LEU A 61 -13.87 0.38 -1.87
C LEU A 61 -14.23 0.16 -0.39
N LEU A 62 -15.49 -0.20 -0.08
CA LEU A 62 -15.89 -0.61 1.27
C LEU A 62 -15.36 -2.00 1.63
N ILE A 63 -15.41 -2.93 0.68
CA ILE A 63 -15.06 -4.36 0.86
C ILE A 63 -13.59 -4.66 0.55
N ARG A 64 -12.96 -3.89 -0.34
CA ARG A 64 -11.56 -4.11 -0.70
C ARG A 64 -10.65 -3.38 0.26
N ASN A 65 -9.68 -4.12 0.76
CA ASN A 65 -8.61 -3.58 1.59
C ASN A 65 -7.54 -2.83 0.75
N LEU A 66 -7.94 -1.84 -0.05
CA LEU A 66 -7.02 -0.98 -0.83
C LEU A 66 -6.34 0.08 0.05
N GLY A 67 -5.56 -0.35 1.05
CA GLY A 67 -4.87 0.54 1.98
C GLY A 67 -4.96 0.10 3.43
N ARG A 68 -4.33 -1.04 3.75
CA ARG A 68 -3.84 -1.23 5.11
C ARG A 68 -2.92 -0.05 5.42
N GLU A 69 -3.34 0.85 6.30
CA GLU A 69 -2.43 1.41 7.30
C GLU A 69 -2.23 0.31 8.34
N GLU A 70 -1.47 -0.72 7.97
CA GLU A 70 -0.75 -1.49 8.96
C GLU A 70 0.62 -0.82 9.03
N ASN A 71 1.17 -0.70 10.23
CA ASN A 71 2.61 -0.87 10.35
C ASN A 71 2.91 -2.22 9.70
N THR A 72 3.31 -2.23 8.43
CA THR A 72 3.66 -3.48 7.78
C THR A 72 5.05 -3.84 8.29
N GLU A 73 5.08 -4.71 9.28
CA GLU A 73 6.12 -5.74 9.34
C GLU A 73 5.98 -6.61 8.08
N ASP A 74 6.33 -6.04 6.92
CA ASP A 74 6.43 -6.70 5.59
C ASP A 74 6.94 -5.72 4.50
N GLY A 75 7.77 -4.73 4.87
CA GLY A 75 8.50 -3.88 3.92
C GLY A 75 7.68 -2.87 3.08
N LYS A 76 6.43 -2.54 3.46
CA LYS A 76 5.63 -1.50 2.78
C LYS A 76 5.72 -0.18 3.55
N HIS A 77 5.83 0.93 2.84
CA HIS A 77 6.09 2.23 3.47
C HIS A 77 5.31 3.36 2.79
N VAL A 78 4.79 4.29 3.60
CA VAL A 78 4.21 5.57 3.13
C VAL A 78 5.18 6.69 3.51
N PHE A 79 5.71 7.41 2.51
CA PHE A 79 6.69 8.49 2.73
C PHE A 79 6.11 9.90 2.66
N GLY A 80 4.77 10.02 2.64
CA GLY A 80 4.05 11.28 2.46
C GLY A 80 3.85 11.65 0.98
N ILE A 81 3.44 12.90 0.74
CA ILE A 81 3.16 13.43 -0.60
C ILE A 81 4.37 14.21 -1.10
N SER A 82 4.84 13.88 -2.30
CA SER A 82 5.85 14.67 -3.03
C SER A 82 5.19 15.51 -4.11
N ARG A 83 5.72 16.71 -4.34
CA ARG A 83 5.31 17.59 -5.44
C ARG A 83 6.24 17.45 -6.64
N ILE A 84 5.69 17.76 -7.81
CA ILE A 84 6.44 17.93 -9.05
C ILE A 84 6.99 19.37 -9.07
N ASN A 85 8.28 19.53 -9.38
CA ASN A 85 8.90 20.85 -9.51
C ASN A 85 8.64 21.48 -10.89
N ASP A 86 9.13 22.71 -11.09
CA ASP A 86 9.06 23.46 -12.36
C ASP A 86 9.73 22.75 -13.55
N LYS A 87 10.65 21.82 -13.28
CA LYS A 87 11.31 20.97 -14.27
C LYS A 87 10.58 19.64 -14.53
N GLY A 88 9.38 19.44 -13.96
CA GLY A 88 8.61 18.21 -14.15
C GLY A 88 9.11 17.00 -13.35
N GLN A 89 9.98 17.20 -12.35
CA GLN A 89 10.58 16.12 -11.57
C GLN A 89 9.84 15.89 -10.25
N VAL A 90 9.63 14.63 -9.89
CA VAL A 90 9.14 14.25 -8.56
C VAL A 90 10.32 14.14 -7.59
N SER A 91 10.32 14.94 -6.52
CA SER A 91 11.35 14.85 -5.49
C SER A 91 11.03 13.72 -4.51
N LEU A 92 11.79 12.62 -4.57
CA LEU A 92 11.63 11.52 -3.62
C LEU A 92 12.14 11.90 -2.22
N PRO A 93 11.36 11.65 -1.14
CA PRO A 93 11.78 11.94 0.22
C PRO A 93 13.09 11.22 0.57
N ALA A 94 13.93 11.83 1.42
CA ALA A 94 15.19 11.22 1.84
C ALA A 94 15.00 9.84 2.52
N ALA A 95 13.92 9.67 3.27
CA ALA A 95 13.55 8.38 3.87
C ALA A 95 13.23 7.32 2.80
N CYS A 96 12.48 7.68 1.75
CA CYS A 96 12.14 6.80 0.62
C CYS A 96 13.40 6.28 -0.07
N ARG A 97 14.33 7.20 -0.39
CA ARG A 97 15.61 6.84 -1.01
C ARG A 97 16.44 5.91 -0.15
N ARG A 98 16.51 6.16 1.16
CA ARG A 98 17.29 5.33 2.09
C ARG A 98 16.72 3.91 2.22
N VAL A 99 15.40 3.80 2.37
CA VAL A 99 14.72 2.50 2.54
C VAL A 99 14.84 1.63 1.28
N PHE A 100 14.75 2.22 0.10
CA PHE A 100 14.85 1.49 -1.17
C PHE A 100 16.23 1.53 -1.84
N GLY A 101 17.24 2.08 -1.15
CA GLY A 101 18.61 2.17 -1.66
C GLY A 101 18.73 2.90 -3.01
N LEU A 102 18.00 3.99 -3.20
CA LEU A 102 17.99 4.79 -4.43
C LEU A 102 19.05 5.90 -4.34
N ASN A 103 20.14 5.72 -5.07
CA ASN A 103 21.28 6.62 -5.11
C ASN A 103 21.34 7.41 -6.43
N PRO A 104 21.97 8.60 -6.45
CA PRO A 104 22.28 9.28 -7.71
C PRO A 104 23.06 8.35 -8.65
N GLY A 105 22.61 8.24 -9.90
CA GLY A 105 23.20 7.35 -10.90
C GLY A 105 22.50 5.99 -11.03
N ASP A 106 21.64 5.61 -10.09
CA ASP A 106 20.83 4.39 -10.22
C ASP A 106 19.83 4.51 -11.38
N SER A 107 19.64 3.39 -12.09
CA SER A 107 18.57 3.26 -13.07
C SER A 107 17.28 2.79 -12.41
N VAL A 108 16.18 3.46 -12.73
CA VAL A 108 14.84 3.13 -12.23
C VAL A 108 13.91 2.92 -13.42
N LEU A 109 13.24 1.77 -13.45
CA LEU A 109 12.17 1.49 -14.40
C LEU A 109 10.89 2.17 -13.92
N ILE A 110 10.26 2.90 -14.84
CA ILE A 110 8.99 3.57 -14.63
C ILE A 110 7.92 2.80 -15.42
N LEU A 111 6.92 2.28 -14.71
CA LEU A 111 5.76 1.62 -15.30
C LEU A 111 4.55 2.53 -15.14
N GLY A 112 3.74 2.66 -16.20
CA GLY A 112 2.52 3.45 -16.18
C GLY A 112 1.31 2.61 -16.61
N ASP A 113 0.21 2.78 -15.92
CA ASP A 113 -1.12 2.25 -16.26
C ASP A 113 -2.11 3.40 -16.10
N GLU A 114 -2.86 3.73 -17.14
CA GLU A 114 -3.78 4.87 -17.17
C GLU A 114 -4.87 4.80 -16.09
N ASN A 115 -5.21 3.59 -15.63
CA ASN A 115 -6.24 3.35 -14.61
C ASN A 115 -5.66 3.13 -13.20
N ARG A 116 -4.36 2.86 -13.07
CA ARG A 116 -3.73 2.50 -11.78
C ARG A 116 -2.60 3.42 -11.33
N GLY A 117 -2.13 4.30 -12.21
CA GLY A 117 -1.04 5.24 -11.93
C GLY A 117 0.33 4.71 -12.30
N ILE A 118 1.36 5.17 -11.58
CA ILE A 118 2.77 4.92 -11.90
C ILE A 118 3.43 4.08 -10.80
N ALA A 119 4.29 3.14 -11.20
CA ALA A 119 5.18 2.42 -10.32
C ALA A 119 6.66 2.68 -10.67
N LEU A 120 7.50 2.71 -9.64
CA LEU A 120 8.96 2.87 -9.76
C LEU A 120 9.65 1.60 -9.25
N LEU A 121 10.55 1.03 -10.03
CA LEU A 121 11.36 -0.13 -9.64
C LEU A 121 12.84 0.17 -9.87
N LYS A 122 13.67 -0.01 -8.85
CA LYS A 122 15.13 0.03 -9.05
C LYS A 122 15.53 -1.15 -9.93
N ILE A 123 16.27 -0.88 -10.99
CA ILE A 123 16.87 -1.91 -11.82
C ILE A 123 18.29 -2.12 -11.31
N GLY A 124 18.53 -3.28 -10.69
CA GLY A 124 19.89 -3.75 -10.47
C GLY A 124 20.46 -4.15 -11.81
N LEU A 125 21.42 -3.38 -12.33
CA LEU A 125 22.41 -3.98 -13.23
C LEU A 125 23.26 -4.88 -12.34
N SER A 126 23.00 -6.18 -12.39
CA SER A 126 23.99 -7.15 -11.94
C SER A 126 25.20 -6.98 -12.85
N GLU A 127 26.22 -6.27 -12.38
CA GLU A 127 27.55 -6.47 -12.95
C GLU A 127 27.88 -7.94 -12.76
N THR A 128 28.18 -8.58 -13.89
CA THR A 128 28.47 -9.98 -14.07
C THR A 128 29.50 -10.50 -13.07
N GLU A 129 29.24 -11.73 -12.64
CA GLU A 129 30.19 -12.76 -12.21
C GLU A 129 31.68 -12.42 -12.35
N THR A 130 32.41 -12.53 -11.24
CA THR A 130 33.77 -13.08 -11.28
C THR A 130 33.90 -14.06 -10.12
N GLU A 131 33.41 -15.28 -10.34
CA GLU A 131 34.08 -16.45 -9.77
C GLU A 131 35.47 -16.54 -10.40
N PRO A 132 36.51 -16.88 -9.62
CA PRO A 132 37.56 -17.73 -10.14
C PRO A 132 37.36 -19.14 -9.58
N GLU A 133 37.05 -20.05 -10.50
CA GLU A 133 37.12 -21.49 -10.28
C GLU A 133 38.52 -21.95 -9.80
N ARG A 134 38.46 -23.08 -9.10
CA ARG A 134 39.54 -23.78 -8.40
C ARG A 134 40.56 -24.44 -9.34
N ALA A 135 41.82 -24.49 -8.89
CA ALA A 135 42.81 -25.59 -8.97
C ALA A 135 44.21 -24.95 -8.91
N GLY A 136 45.19 -25.36 -8.11
CA GLY A 136 45.56 -26.71 -7.75
C GLY A 136 47.01 -26.95 -8.22
N SER A 137 47.96 -26.93 -7.29
CA SER A 137 49.27 -27.60 -7.29
C SER A 137 50.44 -27.12 -8.20
N GLY A 138 51.65 -27.19 -7.61
CA GLY A 138 52.98 -27.10 -8.22
C GLY A 138 53.73 -25.85 -7.76
N GLY A 139 54.80 -25.84 -6.96
CA GLY A 139 55.83 -26.83 -6.67
C GLY A 139 57.19 -26.31 -7.19
N LYS A 140 58.19 -26.21 -6.30
CA LYS A 140 59.66 -25.93 -6.53
C LYS A 140 60.01 -24.49 -6.96
N GLU A 141 61.16 -23.89 -6.71
CA GLU A 141 62.50 -24.17 -6.12
C GLU A 141 63.11 -22.74 -5.91
N GLY A 142 63.81 -22.43 -4.82
CA GLY A 142 65.28 -22.42 -4.77
C GLY A 142 65.86 -21.01 -4.92
N ASP A 143 66.46 -20.47 -3.85
CA ASP A 143 67.86 -20.02 -3.75
C ASP A 143 68.19 -19.72 -2.27
#